data_AF-A0A6G3PF58-F1
#
_entry.id   AF-A0A6G3PF58-F1
#
_cell.length_a   1.000
_cell.length_b   1.000
_cell.length_c   1.000
_cell.angle_alpha   90.00
_cell.angle_beta   90.00
_cell.angle_gamma   90.00
#
_symmetry.space_group_name_H-M   'P 1'
#
loop_
_entity.id
_entity.type
_entity.pdbx_description
1 polymer ?
#
loop_
_entity_poly.entity_id
_entity_poly.type
_entity_poly.pdbx_seq_one_letter_code
_entity_poly.pdbx_strand_id
1 'polypeptide(L)'
;MAAQRAYTTHPLVLRRVTVRRVHEVTPRMRRVVLGGADLAAFTRDGVDRPAFAAPGFDDHVKLILASDGDVRAALPAQLPHGIEWTPAEHRVTRDYTPRRVDTEAGELHLDFVVHGDGPAESWSASAREGDELWFVGPKSSLRLPERLDWIHLVGDETALPAIGRFLDERPLDAPAHVLVTVSHDEARQELALRDGDTVTWVVAEPGDAAALEAAVRALPVPPGEGYVWAAAESRALLPVRRYLQRERKLPKDRVNITGYWHREEAAAPQTPDAAEAPGAQAAAPIPSPLPWLVARAALRLGVVDAVADAPGLSADALAARVGVAGPGLGVLLPLLASYDVVVDAGDGTGLRLGAAGEELLDDHEREEYTGHEAELLLALTQLAPALKEGTSPWRLASGTTLHEAVTEDAERYGELVEECEQLVFLLDGLTADPLWEGVGSCLLTGPGSASVAAALDDAGRRPRLLIAEDAGPAEVLRGHVPAPD
;
A
#
# COMPACT_ATOMS: atom_id res chain seq x y z
N MET A 1 -5.75 -20.82 -10.57
CA MET A 1 -4.35 -20.33 -10.50
C MET A 1 -4.38 -19.15 -9.56
N ALA A 2 -3.46 -19.07 -8.59
CA ALA A 2 -3.32 -17.85 -7.79
C ALA A 2 -2.92 -16.75 -8.77
N ALA A 3 -3.81 -15.78 -8.95
CA ALA A 3 -3.56 -14.67 -9.85
C ALA A 3 -2.61 -13.74 -9.09
N GLN A 4 -1.30 -13.85 -9.34
CA GLN A 4 -0.32 -12.91 -8.81
C GLN A 4 -0.82 -11.46 -8.95
N ARG A 5 -0.62 -10.60 -7.94
CA ARG A 5 -0.95 -9.17 -8.08
C ARG A 5 0.00 -8.57 -9.11
N ALA A 6 -0.42 -8.60 -10.37
CA ALA A 6 0.43 -8.16 -11.45
C ALA A 6 0.34 -6.64 -11.54
N TYR A 7 1.45 -5.95 -11.32
CA TYR A 7 1.54 -4.52 -11.57
C TYR A 7 2.13 -4.25 -12.94
N THR A 8 1.73 -3.15 -13.56
CA THR A 8 2.45 -2.56 -14.69
C THR A 8 3.13 -1.29 -14.18
N THR A 9 4.45 -1.20 -14.29
CA THR A 9 5.21 0.00 -13.91
C THR A 9 5.11 1.08 -14.97
N HIS A 10 5.22 2.33 -14.50
CA HIS A 10 5.22 3.50 -15.36
C HIS A 10 6.43 4.37 -15.04
N PRO A 11 7.03 5.04 -16.05
CA PRO A 11 8.09 6.00 -15.78
C PRO A 11 7.55 7.17 -14.95
N LEU A 12 8.25 7.50 -13.87
CA LEU A 12 7.91 8.67 -13.06
C LEU A 12 8.30 9.96 -13.81
N VAL A 13 7.27 10.64 -14.34
CA VAL A 13 7.41 11.90 -15.06
C VAL A 13 6.77 13.03 -14.27
N LEU A 14 7.54 14.09 -14.01
CA LEU A 14 7.09 15.34 -13.45
C LEU A 14 6.36 16.16 -14.51
N ARG A 15 5.03 16.28 -14.36
CA ARG A 15 4.16 16.96 -15.32
C ARG A 15 3.60 18.24 -14.74
N ARG A 16 3.61 19.30 -15.56
CA ARG A 16 2.89 20.54 -15.28
C ARG A 16 1.56 20.57 -16.01
N VAL A 17 0.50 20.82 -15.27
CA VAL A 17 -0.84 21.03 -15.83
C VAL A 17 -1.43 22.34 -15.35
N THR A 18 -2.45 22.81 -16.05
CA THR A 18 -3.21 24.00 -15.70
C THR A 18 -4.68 23.68 -15.56
N VAL A 19 -5.35 24.34 -14.62
CA VAL A 19 -6.79 24.24 -14.44
C VAL A 19 -7.48 24.78 -15.70
N ARG A 20 -8.31 23.94 -16.30
CA ARG A 20 -9.17 24.28 -17.42
C ARG A 20 -10.55 24.67 -16.95
N ARG A 21 -11.12 23.87 -16.04
CA ARG A 21 -12.47 24.03 -15.52
C ARG A 21 -12.56 23.49 -14.10
N VAL A 22 -13.55 23.97 -13.38
CA VAL A 22 -13.90 23.49 -12.05
C VAL A 22 -15.40 23.24 -11.99
N HIS A 23 -15.79 22.10 -11.43
CA HIS A 23 -17.19 21.73 -11.23
C HIS A 23 -17.42 21.32 -9.78
N GLU A 24 -18.55 21.73 -9.21
CA GLU A 24 -19.08 21.13 -8.00
C GLU A 24 -19.87 19.88 -8.42
N VAL A 25 -19.36 18.69 -8.11
CA VAL A 25 -20.03 17.42 -8.40
C VAL A 25 -21.16 17.20 -7.40
N THR A 26 -20.84 17.47 -6.13
CA THR A 26 -21.77 17.56 -5.02
C THR A 26 -21.28 18.67 -4.09
N PRO A 27 -22.06 19.10 -3.07
CA PRO A 27 -21.54 20.01 -2.03
C PRO A 27 -20.29 19.51 -1.31
N ARG A 28 -19.99 18.20 -1.40
CA ARG A 28 -18.87 17.53 -0.72
C ARG A 28 -17.78 17.04 -1.68
N MET A 29 -17.93 17.29 -2.98
CA MET A 29 -16.98 16.81 -4.00
C MET A 29 -16.80 17.85 -5.10
N ARG A 30 -15.56 18.29 -5.31
CA ARG A 30 -15.18 19.24 -6.35
C ARG A 30 -14.31 18.57 -7.40
N ARG A 31 -14.71 18.65 -8.66
CA ARG A 31 -13.92 18.19 -9.80
C ARG A 31 -13.11 19.33 -10.39
N VAL A 32 -11.81 19.11 -10.52
CA VAL A 32 -10.90 20.00 -11.25
C VAL A 32 -10.50 19.31 -12.55
N VAL A 33 -10.81 19.95 -13.67
CA VAL A 33 -10.39 19.51 -15.00
C VAL A 33 -9.10 20.23 -15.33
N LEU A 34 -8.05 19.46 -15.58
CA LEU A 34 -6.70 19.89 -15.84
C LEU A 34 -6.34 19.62 -17.30
N GLY A 35 -5.50 20.46 -17.89
CA GLY A 35 -4.94 20.22 -19.21
C GLY A 35 -3.50 20.74 -19.29
N GLY A 36 -2.83 20.51 -20.42
CA GLY A 36 -1.46 20.99 -20.60
C GLY A 36 -0.69 20.14 -21.60
N ALA A 37 0.33 20.73 -22.22
CA ALA A 37 1.17 20.02 -23.18
C ALA A 37 1.90 18.82 -22.55
N ASP A 38 2.22 18.90 -21.25
CA ASP A 38 2.86 17.81 -20.51
C ASP A 38 1.93 16.60 -20.31
N LEU A 39 0.65 16.62 -20.68
CA LEU A 39 -0.17 15.40 -20.72
C LEU A 39 0.05 14.57 -21.99
N ALA A 40 0.48 15.20 -23.08
CA ALA A 40 0.88 14.50 -24.30
C ALA A 40 2.31 13.94 -24.17
N ALA A 41 2.77 13.20 -25.18
CA ALA A 41 4.17 12.84 -25.28
C ALA A 41 5.02 14.10 -25.55
N PHE A 42 6.16 14.22 -24.90
CA PHE A 42 7.07 15.36 -25.06
C PHE A 42 8.52 14.97 -24.82
N THR A 43 9.45 15.76 -25.36
CA THR A 43 10.90 15.60 -25.08
C THR A 43 11.36 16.67 -24.11
N ARG A 44 12.05 16.29 -23.04
CA ARG A 44 12.68 17.21 -22.07
C ARG A 44 14.09 16.73 -21.78
N ASP A 45 15.07 17.63 -21.90
CA ASP A 45 16.49 17.35 -21.69
C ASP A 45 17.03 16.18 -22.53
N GLY A 46 16.53 16.06 -23.78
CA GLY A 46 16.92 14.99 -24.70
C GLY A 46 16.33 13.61 -24.37
N VAL A 47 15.43 13.52 -23.37
CA VAL A 47 14.73 12.29 -22.99
C VAL A 47 13.27 12.40 -23.41
N ASP A 48 12.83 11.44 -24.21
CA ASP A 48 11.43 11.31 -24.61
C ASP A 48 10.57 10.82 -23.43
N ARG A 49 9.45 11.49 -23.22
CA ARG A 49 8.47 11.18 -22.17
C ARG A 49 7.18 10.73 -22.85
N PRO A 50 6.60 9.59 -22.43
CA PRO A 50 5.35 9.13 -23.01
C PRO A 50 4.21 10.09 -22.66
N ALA A 51 3.09 9.96 -23.38
CA ALA A 51 1.85 10.58 -22.95
C ALA A 51 1.45 10.07 -21.56
N PHE A 52 0.74 10.90 -20.80
CA PHE A 52 0.21 10.48 -19.51
C PHE A 52 -0.82 9.36 -19.72
N ALA A 53 -0.64 8.26 -18.98
CA ALA A 53 -1.57 7.14 -18.96
C ALA A 53 -1.75 6.71 -17.50
N ALA A 54 -2.96 6.30 -17.18
CA ALA A 54 -3.31 5.74 -15.89
C ALA A 54 -4.29 4.58 -16.11
N PRO A 55 -3.85 3.43 -16.65
CA PRO A 55 -4.77 2.37 -17.07
C PRO A 55 -5.51 1.67 -15.93
N GLY A 56 -5.04 1.76 -14.68
CA GLY A 56 -5.74 1.24 -13.51
C GLY A 56 -6.81 2.21 -13.02
N PHE A 57 -7.97 1.69 -12.64
CA PHE A 57 -9.07 2.52 -12.10
C PHE A 57 -8.72 3.13 -10.74
N ASP A 58 -7.83 2.48 -9.99
CA ASP A 58 -7.32 2.90 -8.68
C ASP A 58 -5.88 3.45 -8.74
N ASP A 59 -5.39 3.76 -9.95
CA ASP A 59 -4.14 4.48 -10.12
C ASP A 59 -4.18 5.79 -9.34
N HIS A 60 -3.02 6.22 -8.82
CA HIS A 60 -2.88 7.50 -8.16
C HIS A 60 -1.69 8.29 -8.71
N VAL A 61 -1.84 9.61 -8.73
CA VAL A 61 -0.75 10.55 -8.97
C VAL A 61 -0.43 11.28 -7.69
N LYS A 62 0.85 11.59 -7.48
CA LYS A 62 1.31 12.37 -6.34
C LYS A 62 1.33 13.84 -6.72
N LEU A 63 0.34 14.59 -6.24
CA LEU A 63 0.29 16.04 -6.36
C LEU A 63 1.40 16.67 -5.52
N ILE A 64 2.02 17.72 -6.06
CA ILE A 64 3.06 18.48 -5.40
C ILE A 64 2.53 19.88 -5.12
N LEU A 65 2.50 20.22 -3.84
CA LEU A 65 2.03 21.48 -3.29
C LEU A 65 3.13 22.08 -2.42
N ALA A 66 3.00 23.35 -2.09
CA ALA A 66 3.91 24.05 -1.19
C ALA A 66 3.10 24.81 -0.14
N SER A 67 3.42 24.61 1.13
CA SER A 67 2.70 25.25 2.25
C SER A 67 2.94 26.76 2.33
N ASP A 68 4.04 27.25 1.75
CA ASP A 68 4.39 28.66 1.60
C ASP A 68 3.94 29.26 0.24
N GLY A 69 3.39 28.43 -0.65
CA GLY A 69 2.97 28.80 -2.00
C GLY A 69 4.07 28.74 -3.07
N ASP A 70 5.34 28.50 -2.73
CA ASP A 70 6.41 28.35 -3.73
C ASP A 70 6.52 26.90 -4.22
N VAL A 71 5.61 26.53 -5.11
CA VAL A 71 5.60 25.18 -5.70
C VAL A 71 6.90 24.84 -6.43
N ARG A 72 7.64 25.84 -6.94
CA ARG A 72 8.88 25.60 -7.71
C ARG A 72 10.01 25.12 -6.81
N ALA A 73 10.12 25.65 -5.60
CA ALA A 73 11.05 25.17 -4.58
C ALA A 73 10.68 23.77 -4.04
N ALA A 74 9.40 23.38 -4.16
CA ALA A 74 8.89 22.08 -3.73
C ALA A 74 8.99 20.97 -4.80
N LEU A 75 9.42 21.26 -6.03
CA LEU A 75 9.48 20.25 -7.09
C LEU A 75 10.64 19.25 -6.86
N PRO A 76 10.46 17.96 -7.18
CA PRO A 76 11.57 17.01 -7.27
C PRO A 76 12.40 17.28 -8.53
N ALA A 77 13.63 16.77 -8.55
CA ALA A 77 14.43 16.76 -9.77
C ALA A 77 13.97 15.62 -10.68
N GLN A 78 13.78 15.91 -11.98
CA GLN A 78 13.50 14.88 -12.97
C GLN A 78 14.81 14.17 -13.38
N LEU A 79 14.83 12.84 -13.26
CA LEU A 79 15.91 11.98 -13.76
C LEU A 79 15.49 11.35 -15.11
N PRO A 80 16.41 10.72 -15.87
CA PRO A 80 16.06 10.03 -17.12
C PRO A 80 14.99 8.94 -16.95
N HIS A 81 15.07 8.11 -15.92
CA HIS A 81 14.14 6.99 -15.68
C HIS A 81 13.43 7.07 -14.31
N GLY A 82 13.26 8.28 -13.78
CA GLY A 82 12.63 8.48 -12.47
C GLY A 82 12.69 9.92 -12.00
N ILE A 83 12.52 10.11 -10.70
CA ILE A 83 12.67 11.40 -10.04
C ILE A 83 13.53 11.27 -8.78
N GLU A 84 14.11 12.38 -8.35
CA GLU A 84 14.79 12.50 -7.07
C GLU A 84 14.04 13.51 -6.19
N TRP A 85 13.56 13.03 -5.03
CA TRP A 85 12.97 13.89 -4.02
C TRP A 85 14.06 14.69 -3.31
N THR A 86 14.37 15.87 -3.82
CA THR A 86 15.30 16.81 -3.20
C THR A 86 14.73 17.32 -1.86
N PRO A 87 15.58 17.62 -0.86
CA PRO A 87 15.10 18.25 0.37
C PRO A 87 14.39 19.57 0.06
N ALA A 88 13.17 19.73 0.57
CA ALA A 88 12.42 20.99 0.49
C ALA A 88 11.48 21.10 1.69
N GLU A 89 11.75 22.08 2.56
CA GLU A 89 11.09 22.27 3.85
C GLU A 89 9.57 22.42 3.75
N HIS A 90 9.09 23.14 2.74
CA HIS A 90 7.67 23.45 2.57
C HIS A 90 6.94 22.52 1.60
N ARG A 91 7.60 21.45 1.12
CA ARG A 91 6.99 20.50 0.19
C ARG A 91 5.90 19.72 0.89
N VAL A 92 4.73 19.73 0.27
CA VAL A 92 3.61 18.90 0.67
C VAL A 92 3.23 18.04 -0.52
N THR A 93 2.99 16.75 -0.29
CA THR A 93 2.47 15.86 -1.33
C THR A 93 1.17 15.20 -0.91
N ARG A 94 0.30 14.94 -1.88
CA ARG A 94 -0.97 14.21 -1.68
C ARG A 94 -1.23 13.30 -2.86
N ASP A 95 -1.69 12.08 -2.59
CA ASP A 95 -2.07 11.14 -3.63
C ASP A 95 -3.53 11.37 -4.03
N TYR A 96 -3.78 11.42 -5.34
CA TYR A 96 -5.11 11.63 -5.91
C TYR A 96 -5.32 10.67 -7.07
N THR A 97 -6.52 10.09 -7.15
CA THR A 97 -6.95 9.25 -8.27
C THR A 97 -7.22 10.11 -9.51
N PRO A 98 -6.62 9.82 -10.67
CA PRO A 98 -7.12 10.28 -11.96
C PRO A 98 -8.55 9.79 -12.18
N ARG A 99 -9.56 10.63 -11.96
CA ARG A 99 -10.99 10.27 -12.10
C ARG A 99 -11.35 9.92 -13.54
N ARG A 100 -10.72 10.61 -14.50
CA ARG A 100 -10.84 10.39 -15.94
C ARG A 100 -9.59 10.92 -16.63
N VAL A 101 -9.08 10.17 -17.58
CA VAL A 101 -8.02 10.59 -18.50
C VAL A 101 -8.61 10.62 -19.91
N ASP A 102 -8.72 11.80 -20.49
CA ASP A 102 -9.21 12.00 -21.85
C ASP A 102 -8.04 12.40 -22.76
N THR A 103 -7.46 11.42 -23.44
CA THR A 103 -6.29 11.63 -24.29
C THR A 103 -6.62 12.42 -25.56
N GLU A 104 -7.87 12.37 -26.04
CA GLU A 104 -8.30 13.10 -27.23
C GLU A 104 -8.48 14.59 -26.91
N ALA A 105 -9.14 14.90 -25.78
CA ALA A 105 -9.28 16.28 -25.30
C ALA A 105 -8.00 16.82 -24.63
N GLY A 106 -7.05 15.95 -24.26
CA GLY A 106 -5.87 16.31 -23.50
C GLY A 106 -6.22 16.77 -22.08
N GLU A 107 -7.17 16.09 -21.45
CA GLU A 107 -7.70 16.45 -20.13
C GLU A 107 -7.47 15.36 -19.08
N LEU A 108 -7.19 15.81 -17.86
CA LEU A 108 -7.10 14.99 -16.66
C LEU A 108 -8.11 15.53 -15.63
N HIS A 109 -9.00 14.68 -15.14
CA HIS A 109 -10.00 15.06 -14.15
C HIS A 109 -9.56 14.53 -12.79
N LEU A 110 -9.54 15.39 -11.78
CA LEU A 110 -9.28 15.03 -10.38
C LEU A 110 -10.45 15.48 -9.52
N ASP A 111 -10.87 14.61 -8.60
CA ASP A 111 -11.98 14.84 -7.68
C ASP A 111 -11.43 15.05 -6.26
N PHE A 112 -11.85 16.14 -5.61
CA PHE A 112 -11.42 16.58 -4.29
C PHE A 112 -12.59 16.55 -3.32
N VAL A 113 -12.46 15.79 -2.24
CA VAL A 113 -13.41 15.82 -1.12
C VAL A 113 -13.35 17.19 -0.44
N VAL A 114 -14.52 17.75 -0.12
CA VAL A 114 -14.67 19.05 0.55
C VAL A 114 -15.11 18.80 1.99
N HIS A 115 -14.16 18.90 2.94
CA HIS A 115 -14.39 18.58 4.35
C HIS A 115 -13.70 19.52 5.38
N GLY A 116 -13.03 20.57 4.92
CA GLY A 116 -12.68 21.77 5.68
C GLY A 116 -11.20 22.07 5.83
N ASP A 117 -10.31 21.08 5.79
CA ASP A 117 -8.91 21.26 6.18
C ASP A 117 -7.94 20.37 5.38
N GLY A 118 -6.86 21.00 4.91
CA GLY A 118 -5.75 20.31 4.28
C GLY A 118 -5.16 21.11 3.10
N PRO A 119 -3.91 20.83 2.72
CA PRO A 119 -3.22 21.58 1.68
C PRO A 119 -3.81 21.36 0.28
N ALA A 120 -4.20 20.13 -0.07
CA ALA A 120 -4.84 19.84 -1.35
C ALA A 120 -6.27 20.36 -1.41
N GLU A 121 -7.02 20.27 -0.31
CA GLU A 121 -8.34 20.88 -0.22
C GLU A 121 -8.27 22.39 -0.36
N SER A 122 -7.40 23.07 0.42
CA SER A 122 -7.16 24.52 0.33
C SER A 122 -6.79 24.97 -1.08
N TRP A 123 -5.91 24.21 -1.74
CA TRP A 123 -5.57 24.44 -3.14
C TRP A 123 -6.80 24.29 -4.03
N SER A 124 -7.53 23.18 -3.92
CA SER A 124 -8.71 22.92 -4.76
C SER A 124 -9.81 23.96 -4.53
N ALA A 125 -10.02 24.42 -3.30
CA ALA A 125 -11.00 25.43 -2.92
C ALA A 125 -10.74 26.78 -3.61
N SER A 126 -9.46 27.14 -3.74
CA SER A 126 -9.02 28.39 -4.37
C SER A 126 -8.76 28.26 -5.88
N ALA A 127 -8.71 27.05 -6.42
CA ALA A 127 -8.38 26.78 -7.83
C ALA A 127 -9.31 27.49 -8.82
N ARG A 128 -8.72 28.19 -9.79
CA ARG A 128 -9.38 28.91 -10.87
C ARG A 128 -8.74 28.54 -12.20
N GLU A 129 -9.47 28.76 -13.29
CA GLU A 129 -8.94 28.55 -14.64
C GLU A 129 -7.60 29.28 -14.82
N GLY A 130 -6.60 28.56 -15.31
CA GLY A 130 -5.22 29.06 -15.48
C GLY A 130 -4.26 28.72 -14.34
N ASP A 131 -4.74 28.34 -13.16
CA ASP A 131 -3.86 27.97 -12.03
C ASP A 131 -3.01 26.73 -12.37
N GLU A 132 -1.75 26.72 -11.94
CA GLU A 132 -0.83 25.60 -12.17
C GLU A 132 -0.98 24.51 -11.08
N LEU A 133 -0.82 23.26 -11.50
CA LEU A 133 -0.63 22.10 -10.61
C LEU A 133 0.49 21.23 -11.16
N TRP A 134 1.24 20.63 -10.25
CA TRP A 134 2.31 19.69 -10.57
C TRP A 134 2.01 18.34 -9.96
N PHE A 135 2.31 17.28 -10.71
CA PHE A 135 2.22 15.93 -10.19
C PHE A 135 3.29 15.01 -10.78
N VAL A 136 3.50 13.90 -10.10
CA VAL A 136 4.31 12.78 -10.57
C VAL A 136 3.46 11.51 -10.54
N GLY A 137 3.65 10.65 -11.53
CA GLY A 137 3.05 9.32 -11.59
C GLY A 137 2.06 9.13 -12.75
N PRO A 138 1.25 8.05 -12.71
CA PRO A 138 1.28 7.01 -11.67
C PRO A 138 2.62 6.25 -11.64
N LYS A 139 2.94 5.61 -10.51
CA LYS A 139 4.16 4.77 -10.39
C LYS A 139 3.94 3.38 -11.00
N SER A 140 2.76 2.84 -10.78
CA SER A 140 2.34 1.53 -11.24
C SER A 140 0.83 1.49 -11.31
N SER A 141 0.30 0.57 -12.12
CA SER A 141 -1.11 0.21 -12.15
C SER A 141 -1.31 -1.23 -11.72
N LEU A 142 -2.31 -1.46 -10.89
CA LEU A 142 -2.75 -2.79 -10.54
C LEU A 142 -3.48 -3.43 -11.73
N ARG A 143 -3.13 -4.67 -12.08
CA ARG A 143 -3.92 -5.49 -13.02
C ARG A 143 -4.90 -6.33 -12.23
N LEU A 144 -6.19 -6.19 -12.56
CA LEU A 144 -7.23 -7.06 -12.04
C LEU A 144 -7.15 -8.46 -12.68
N PRO A 145 -7.63 -9.52 -12.00
CA PRO A 145 -7.78 -10.82 -12.63
C PRO A 145 -8.65 -10.76 -13.89
N GLU A 146 -8.29 -11.49 -14.94
CA GLU A 146 -8.98 -11.44 -16.24
C GLU A 146 -10.47 -11.84 -16.17
N ARG A 147 -10.82 -12.67 -15.20
CA ARG A 147 -12.19 -13.19 -15.02
C ARG A 147 -12.56 -13.17 -13.55
N LEU A 148 -13.72 -12.57 -13.28
CA LEU A 148 -14.39 -12.55 -11.98
C LEU A 148 -15.87 -12.83 -12.20
N ASP A 149 -16.50 -13.53 -11.27
CA ASP A 149 -17.94 -13.69 -11.24
C ASP A 149 -18.64 -12.46 -10.61
N TRP A 150 -17.92 -11.70 -9.77
CA TRP A 150 -18.38 -10.47 -9.14
C TRP A 150 -17.22 -9.63 -8.58
N ILE A 151 -17.47 -8.34 -8.34
CA ILE A 151 -16.54 -7.44 -7.64
C ILE A 151 -17.25 -6.63 -6.56
N HIS A 152 -16.64 -6.51 -5.39
CA HIS A 152 -17.04 -5.55 -4.36
C HIS A 152 -16.13 -4.34 -4.42
N LEU A 153 -16.75 -3.15 -4.51
CA LEU A 153 -16.07 -1.86 -4.46
C LEU A 153 -16.51 -1.13 -3.20
N VAL A 154 -15.63 -1.10 -2.20
CA VAL A 154 -15.94 -0.56 -0.87
C VAL A 154 -15.13 0.71 -0.65
N GLY A 155 -15.74 1.76 -0.09
CA GLY A 155 -14.94 2.88 0.36
C GLY A 155 -15.71 4.00 1.00
N ASP A 156 -15.02 5.12 1.25
CA ASP A 156 -15.64 6.36 1.70
C ASP A 156 -15.65 7.44 0.58
N GLU A 157 -15.95 8.68 0.92
CA GLU A 157 -15.95 9.82 -0.03
C GLU A 157 -14.63 9.93 -0.82
N THR A 158 -13.49 9.58 -0.22
CA THR A 158 -12.17 9.67 -0.88
C THR A 158 -11.94 8.59 -1.94
N ALA A 159 -12.68 7.48 -1.87
CA ALA A 159 -12.60 6.37 -2.83
C ALA A 159 -13.61 6.49 -3.99
N LEU A 160 -14.61 7.37 -3.87
CA LEU A 160 -15.58 7.64 -4.93
C LEU A 160 -14.95 7.92 -6.31
N PRO A 161 -13.80 8.60 -6.43
CA PRO A 161 -13.19 8.82 -7.73
C PRO A 161 -12.76 7.51 -8.43
N ALA A 162 -12.14 6.58 -7.69
CA ALA A 162 -11.75 5.27 -8.21
C ALA A 162 -12.97 4.39 -8.52
N ILE A 163 -13.95 4.36 -7.61
CA ILE A 163 -15.21 3.61 -7.80
C ILE A 163 -15.96 4.12 -9.04
N GLY A 164 -16.14 5.43 -9.15
CA GLY A 164 -16.83 6.05 -10.28
C GLY A 164 -16.08 5.77 -11.59
N ARG A 165 -14.75 5.80 -11.57
CA ARG A 165 -13.93 5.46 -12.73
C ARG A 165 -14.08 4.01 -13.15
N PHE A 166 -14.06 3.06 -12.22
CA PHE A 166 -14.31 1.64 -12.50
C PHE A 166 -15.65 1.46 -13.22
N LEU A 167 -16.70 2.12 -12.73
CA LEU A 167 -18.06 1.99 -13.29
C LEU A 167 -18.21 2.66 -14.66
N ASP A 168 -17.42 3.69 -14.96
CA ASP A 168 -17.41 4.33 -16.28
C ASP A 168 -16.60 3.52 -17.31
N GLU A 169 -15.39 3.08 -16.95
CA GLU A 169 -14.44 2.43 -17.86
C GLU A 169 -14.68 0.94 -18.03
N ARG A 170 -15.18 0.29 -16.97
CA ARG A 170 -15.60 -1.11 -16.96
C ARG A 170 -14.49 -2.06 -17.42
N PRO A 171 -13.35 -2.07 -16.69
CA PRO A 171 -12.20 -2.89 -17.03
C PRO A 171 -12.49 -4.40 -16.95
N LEU A 172 -13.58 -4.80 -16.30
CA LEU A 172 -14.06 -6.18 -16.23
C LEU A 172 -15.54 -6.26 -16.57
N ASP A 173 -15.94 -7.38 -17.16
CA ASP A 173 -17.33 -7.74 -17.43
C ASP A 173 -17.90 -8.59 -16.29
N ALA A 174 -18.00 -7.98 -15.10
CA ALA A 174 -18.55 -8.61 -13.90
C ALA A 174 -19.48 -7.64 -13.16
N PRO A 175 -20.56 -8.12 -12.50
CA PRO A 175 -21.41 -7.30 -11.64
C PRO A 175 -20.60 -6.65 -10.52
N ALA A 176 -20.80 -5.33 -10.34
CA ALA A 176 -20.18 -4.55 -9.29
C ALA A 176 -21.17 -4.29 -8.14
N HIS A 177 -20.78 -4.70 -6.93
CA HIS A 177 -21.50 -4.40 -5.70
C HIS A 177 -20.74 -3.32 -4.93
N VAL A 178 -21.28 -2.11 -5.00
CA VAL A 178 -20.67 -0.90 -4.46
C VAL A 178 -21.20 -0.62 -3.06
N LEU A 179 -20.30 -0.33 -2.14
CA LEU A 179 -20.61 0.19 -0.81
C LEU A 179 -19.83 1.47 -0.58
N VAL A 180 -20.52 2.57 -0.29
CA VAL A 180 -19.88 3.83 0.05
C VAL A 180 -20.39 4.36 1.38
N THR A 181 -19.47 4.62 2.32
CA THR A 181 -19.74 5.41 3.51
C THR A 181 -19.59 6.90 3.20
N VAL A 182 -20.56 7.70 3.61
CA VAL A 182 -20.56 9.17 3.42
C VAL A 182 -20.88 9.85 4.73
N SER A 183 -20.28 11.01 4.99
CA SER A 183 -20.56 11.74 6.23
C SER A 183 -21.87 12.52 6.17
N HIS A 184 -22.41 12.70 4.96
CA HIS A 184 -23.69 13.36 4.74
C HIS A 184 -24.37 12.83 3.48
N ASP A 185 -25.71 12.89 3.43
CA ASP A 185 -26.49 12.41 2.27
C ASP A 185 -26.15 13.20 0.98
N GLU A 186 -25.74 14.46 1.13
CA GLU A 186 -25.30 15.32 0.02
C GLU A 186 -24.02 14.86 -0.67
N ALA A 187 -23.24 13.94 -0.08
CA ALA A 187 -22.07 13.36 -0.77
C ALA A 187 -22.44 12.31 -1.82
N ARG A 188 -23.70 11.83 -1.84
CA ARG A 188 -24.15 10.81 -2.78
C ARG A 188 -24.08 11.32 -4.23
N GLN A 189 -23.56 10.47 -5.11
CA GLN A 189 -23.37 10.77 -6.53
C GLN A 189 -24.20 9.81 -7.37
N GLU A 190 -24.63 10.25 -8.55
CA GLU A 190 -25.11 9.33 -9.58
C GLU A 190 -23.91 8.53 -10.09
N LEU A 191 -24.04 7.20 -10.05
CA LEU A 191 -23.02 6.27 -10.52
C LEU A 191 -23.53 5.55 -11.77
N ALA A 192 -22.64 5.31 -12.74
CA ALA A 192 -22.96 4.66 -14.01
C ALA A 192 -23.16 3.14 -13.86
N LEU A 193 -24.19 2.73 -13.12
CA LEU A 193 -24.54 1.32 -12.89
C LEU A 193 -25.11 0.66 -14.14
N ARG A 194 -24.80 -0.63 -14.33
CA ARG A 194 -25.35 -1.53 -15.35
C ARG A 194 -26.33 -2.49 -14.69
N ASP A 195 -27.10 -3.21 -15.51
CA ASP A 195 -27.95 -4.30 -15.03
C ASP A 195 -27.11 -5.33 -14.27
N GLY A 196 -27.52 -5.65 -13.04
CA GLY A 196 -26.81 -6.57 -12.14
C GLY A 196 -25.92 -5.89 -11.10
N ASP A 197 -25.54 -4.62 -11.31
CA ASP A 197 -24.82 -3.86 -10.30
C ASP A 197 -25.74 -3.41 -9.16
N THR A 198 -25.15 -3.15 -8.00
CA THR A 198 -25.85 -2.58 -6.84
C THR A 198 -25.02 -1.50 -6.18
N VAL A 199 -25.65 -0.48 -5.63
CA VAL A 199 -25.00 0.51 -4.76
C VAL A 199 -25.69 0.59 -3.41
N THR A 200 -24.91 0.55 -2.35
CA THR A 200 -25.35 0.78 -0.97
C THR A 200 -24.63 2.01 -0.43
N TRP A 201 -25.41 3.00 0.02
CA TRP A 201 -24.90 4.21 0.66
C TRP A 201 -25.17 4.16 2.15
N VAL A 202 -24.13 4.33 2.97
CA VAL A 202 -24.24 4.35 4.43
C VAL A 202 -23.82 5.72 4.94
N VAL A 203 -24.72 6.40 5.65
CA VAL A 203 -24.36 7.66 6.31
C VAL A 203 -23.73 7.33 7.66
N ALA A 204 -22.47 7.70 7.85
CA ALA A 204 -21.71 7.45 9.07
C ALA A 204 -20.65 8.54 9.27
N GLU A 205 -20.18 8.73 10.49
CA GLU A 205 -19.05 9.62 10.74
C GLU A 205 -17.83 9.16 9.92
N PRO A 206 -16.99 10.09 9.41
CA PRO A 206 -15.78 9.70 8.70
C PRO A 206 -14.94 8.72 9.54
N GLY A 207 -14.29 7.73 8.94
CA GLY A 207 -13.47 6.75 9.68
C GLY A 207 -14.21 5.93 10.76
N ASP A 208 -15.55 5.86 10.74
CA ASP A 208 -16.29 4.95 11.63
C ASP A 208 -16.09 3.49 11.22
N ALA A 209 -15.13 2.84 11.90
CA ALA A 209 -14.76 1.45 11.67
C ALA A 209 -15.92 0.47 11.86
N ALA A 210 -16.78 0.71 12.86
CA ALA A 210 -17.88 -0.20 13.19
C ALA A 210 -18.99 -0.10 12.14
N ALA A 211 -19.31 1.11 11.69
CA ALA A 211 -20.28 1.32 10.61
C ALA A 211 -19.81 0.69 9.30
N LEU A 212 -18.53 0.89 8.93
CA LEU A 212 -17.96 0.31 7.72
C LEU A 212 -17.94 -1.23 7.78
N GLU A 213 -17.47 -1.82 8.90
CA GLU A 213 -17.46 -3.27 9.08
C GLU A 213 -18.88 -3.87 8.98
N ALA A 214 -19.85 -3.29 9.71
CA ALA A 214 -21.23 -3.76 9.69
C ALA A 214 -21.83 -3.72 8.28
N ALA A 215 -21.56 -2.65 7.52
CA ALA A 215 -22.03 -2.51 6.17
C ALA A 215 -21.38 -3.51 5.20
N VAL A 216 -20.07 -3.75 5.31
CA VAL A 216 -19.36 -4.77 4.50
C VAL A 216 -19.88 -6.17 4.81
N ARG A 217 -20.19 -6.48 6.07
CA ARG A 217 -20.78 -7.76 6.48
C ARG A 217 -22.19 -7.97 5.93
N ALA A 218 -22.94 -6.88 5.71
CA ALA A 218 -24.29 -6.90 5.17
C ALA A 218 -24.34 -6.97 3.63
N LEU A 219 -23.23 -6.74 2.93
CA LEU A 219 -23.19 -6.86 1.47
C LEU A 219 -23.55 -8.28 1.02
N PRO A 220 -24.37 -8.43 -0.03
CA PRO A 220 -24.61 -9.74 -0.62
C PRO A 220 -23.28 -10.31 -1.11
N VAL A 221 -23.08 -11.61 -0.93
CA VAL A 221 -21.92 -12.32 -1.49
C VAL A 221 -22.45 -13.24 -2.58
N PRO A 222 -22.30 -12.87 -3.86
CA PRO A 222 -22.68 -13.75 -4.95
C PRO A 222 -21.83 -15.05 -4.94
N PRO A 223 -22.34 -16.15 -5.49
CA PRO A 223 -21.54 -17.35 -5.69
C PRO A 223 -20.44 -17.10 -6.72
N GLY A 224 -19.33 -17.83 -6.64
CA GLY A 224 -18.24 -17.78 -7.62
C GLY A 224 -16.97 -17.09 -7.12
N GLU A 225 -16.04 -16.84 -8.05
CA GLU A 225 -14.78 -16.15 -7.80
C GLU A 225 -14.98 -14.63 -7.75
N GLY A 226 -14.86 -14.06 -6.55
CA GLY A 226 -14.97 -12.63 -6.34
C GLY A 226 -13.64 -11.90 -6.20
N TYR A 227 -13.73 -10.58 -6.25
CA TYR A 227 -12.65 -9.68 -5.86
C TYR A 227 -13.21 -8.59 -4.95
N VAL A 228 -12.45 -8.20 -3.93
CA VAL A 228 -12.80 -7.07 -3.07
C VAL A 228 -11.73 -6.00 -3.18
N TRP A 229 -12.14 -4.82 -3.66
CA TRP A 229 -11.34 -3.61 -3.58
C TRP A 229 -11.94 -2.70 -2.50
N ALA A 230 -11.12 -2.24 -1.55
CA ALA A 230 -11.55 -1.34 -0.49
C ALA A 230 -10.57 -0.20 -0.26
N ALA A 231 -11.07 1.03 -0.21
CA ALA A 231 -10.28 2.20 0.13
C ALA A 231 -11.07 3.19 1.00
N ALA A 232 -10.52 3.56 2.15
CA ALA A 232 -11.14 4.45 3.13
C ALA A 232 -10.08 4.92 4.13
N GLU A 233 -10.50 5.40 5.29
CA GLU A 233 -9.61 5.63 6.43
C GLU A 233 -8.89 4.34 6.86
N SER A 234 -7.58 4.41 7.08
CA SER A 234 -6.70 3.26 7.31
C SER A 234 -7.14 2.37 8.49
N ARG A 235 -7.50 2.94 9.64
CA ARG A 235 -7.93 2.18 10.83
C ARG A 235 -9.32 1.60 10.65
N ALA A 236 -10.23 2.32 9.99
CA ALA A 236 -11.58 1.83 9.68
C ALA A 236 -11.58 0.55 8.83
N LEU A 237 -10.50 0.34 8.04
CA LEU A 237 -10.33 -0.84 7.20
C LEU A 237 -9.75 -2.06 7.94
N LEU A 238 -9.15 -1.91 9.13
CA LEU A 238 -8.60 -3.04 9.90
C LEU A 238 -9.64 -4.14 10.20
N PRO A 239 -10.84 -3.83 10.74
CA PRO A 239 -11.85 -4.86 10.97
C PRO A 239 -12.38 -5.47 9.66
N VAL A 240 -12.44 -4.69 8.58
CA VAL A 240 -12.81 -5.17 7.24
C VAL A 240 -11.79 -6.17 6.73
N ARG A 241 -10.49 -5.86 6.82
CA ARG A 241 -9.38 -6.75 6.46
C ARG A 241 -9.49 -8.07 7.23
N ARG A 242 -9.63 -8.00 8.56
CA ARG A 242 -9.78 -9.17 9.44
C ARG A 242 -10.97 -10.05 9.01
N TYR A 243 -12.12 -9.46 8.74
CA TYR A 243 -13.31 -10.18 8.29
C TYR A 243 -13.07 -10.90 6.94
N LEU A 244 -12.51 -10.20 5.96
CA LEU A 244 -12.29 -10.75 4.62
C LEU A 244 -11.24 -11.88 4.61
N GLN A 245 -10.17 -11.74 5.39
CA GLN A 245 -9.08 -12.71 5.43
C GLN A 245 -9.34 -13.86 6.41
N ARG A 246 -9.78 -13.60 7.65
CA ARG A 246 -9.91 -14.65 8.68
C ARG A 246 -11.24 -15.39 8.61
N GLU A 247 -12.34 -14.68 8.39
CA GLU A 247 -13.69 -15.26 8.39
C GLU A 247 -14.13 -15.69 6.99
N ARG A 248 -13.96 -14.83 5.98
CA ARG A 248 -14.31 -15.16 4.59
C ARG A 248 -13.23 -15.96 3.88
N LYS A 249 -11.99 -15.94 4.38
CA LYS A 249 -10.85 -16.69 3.83
C LYS A 249 -10.67 -16.42 2.34
N LEU A 250 -10.88 -15.16 1.93
CA LEU A 250 -10.58 -14.77 0.56
C LEU A 250 -9.06 -14.88 0.34
N PRO A 251 -8.63 -15.43 -0.81
CA PRO A 251 -7.22 -15.45 -1.18
C PRO A 251 -6.61 -14.02 -1.20
N LYS A 252 -5.32 -13.89 -0.84
CA LYS A 252 -4.61 -12.59 -0.77
C LYS A 252 -4.66 -11.82 -2.11
N ASP A 253 -4.64 -12.54 -3.23
CA ASP A 253 -4.77 -12.01 -4.58
C ASP A 253 -6.18 -11.55 -4.97
N ARG A 254 -7.19 -11.85 -4.15
CA ARG A 254 -8.60 -11.47 -4.39
C ARG A 254 -9.10 -10.35 -3.48
N VAL A 255 -8.19 -9.74 -2.73
CA VAL A 255 -8.48 -8.64 -1.82
C VAL A 255 -7.43 -7.56 -2.02
N ASN A 256 -7.82 -6.33 -2.32
CA ASN A 256 -6.97 -5.15 -2.25
C ASN A 256 -7.61 -4.15 -1.29
N ILE A 257 -6.87 -3.79 -0.23
CA ILE A 257 -7.33 -2.86 0.79
C ILE A 257 -6.25 -1.81 1.01
N THR A 258 -6.56 -0.55 0.73
CA THR A 258 -5.61 0.57 0.82
C THR A 258 -6.19 1.68 1.70
N GLY A 259 -5.47 2.07 2.74
CA GLY A 259 -5.80 3.26 3.51
C GLY A 259 -5.50 4.52 2.70
N TYR A 260 -6.53 5.29 2.33
CA TYR A 260 -6.38 6.52 1.53
C TYR A 260 -6.05 7.72 2.40
N TRP A 261 -6.45 7.69 3.65
CA TRP A 261 -6.14 8.72 4.63
C TRP A 261 -6.13 8.11 6.03
N HIS A 262 -5.56 8.85 6.97
CA HIS A 262 -5.54 8.46 8.36
C HIS A 262 -6.07 9.63 9.19
N ARG A 263 -6.96 9.33 10.13
CA ARG A 263 -7.37 10.32 11.12
C ARG A 263 -6.25 10.48 12.14
N GLU A 264 -5.60 11.63 12.13
CA GLU A 264 -4.75 12.03 13.25
C GLU A 264 -5.64 12.21 14.50
N GLU A 265 -5.55 11.29 15.45
CA GLU A 265 -5.96 11.59 16.81
C GLU A 265 -5.00 12.65 17.34
N ALA A 266 -5.53 13.70 17.98
CA ALA A 266 -4.72 14.78 18.53
C ALA A 266 -3.67 14.20 19.49
N ALA A 267 -2.47 13.97 18.98
CA ALA A 267 -1.34 13.57 19.78
C ALA A 267 -1.05 14.73 20.75
N ALA A 268 -0.72 14.39 22.00
CA ALA A 268 -0.02 15.34 22.87
C ALA A 268 1.18 15.89 22.08
N PRO A 269 1.45 17.20 22.14
CA PRO A 269 2.41 17.85 21.25
C PRO A 269 3.74 17.11 21.29
N GLN A 270 4.05 16.42 20.20
CA GLN A 270 5.40 15.97 19.94
C GLN A 270 6.18 17.25 19.66
N THR A 271 7.17 17.54 20.51
CA THR A 271 8.11 18.62 20.26
C THR A 271 8.68 18.40 18.87
N PRO A 272 8.55 19.35 17.92
CA PRO A 272 9.17 19.20 16.62
C PRO A 272 10.67 19.05 16.83
N ASP A 273 11.23 17.94 16.37
CA ASP A 273 12.68 17.80 16.31
C ASP A 273 13.17 18.87 15.34
N ALA A 274 13.97 19.79 15.87
CA ALA A 274 14.40 20.96 15.13
C ALA A 274 15.24 20.52 13.94
N ALA A 275 14.87 21.00 12.75
CA ALA A 275 15.70 20.91 11.57
C ALA A 275 17.05 21.61 11.85
N GLU A 276 18.09 20.84 12.13
CA GLU A 276 19.45 21.34 12.17
C GLU A 276 20.02 21.44 10.75
N ALA A 277 20.56 22.62 10.44
CA ALA A 277 21.32 22.91 9.22
C ALA A 277 22.52 21.93 9.06
N PRO A 278 23.03 21.68 7.83
CA PRO A 278 24.11 20.74 7.61
C PRO A 278 25.43 21.30 8.13
N GLY A 279 25.79 20.94 9.36
CA GLY A 279 27.07 21.25 10.00
C GLY A 279 27.37 20.26 11.11
N ALA A 280 28.20 19.26 10.80
CA ALA A 280 28.70 18.22 11.72
C ALA A 280 27.60 17.46 12.49
N GLN A 281 27.08 16.40 11.88
CA GLN A 281 26.18 15.44 12.55
C GLN A 281 26.76 15.01 13.89
N ALA A 282 26.10 15.41 14.97
CA ALA A 282 26.24 14.73 16.25
C ALA A 282 25.93 13.24 16.01
N ALA A 283 26.76 12.34 16.56
CA ALA A 283 26.49 10.91 16.44
C ALA A 283 25.12 10.63 17.05
N ALA A 284 24.14 10.25 16.22
CA ALA A 284 22.83 9.84 16.69
C ALA A 284 23.01 8.68 17.70
N PRO A 285 22.25 8.66 18.81
CA PRO A 285 22.29 7.55 19.74
C PRO A 285 21.94 6.25 18.99
N ILE A 286 22.62 5.16 19.33
CA ILE A 286 22.29 3.84 18.78
C ILE A 286 20.85 3.51 19.21
N PRO A 287 19.93 3.25 18.27
CA PRO A 287 18.54 2.97 18.60
C PRO A 287 18.42 1.70 19.47
N SER A 288 17.52 1.72 20.43
CA SER A 288 17.25 0.56 21.28
C SER A 288 16.44 -0.48 20.49
N PRO A 289 16.81 -1.78 20.53
CA PRO A 289 16.01 -2.85 19.91
C PRO A 289 14.79 -3.24 20.77
N LEU A 290 14.64 -2.65 21.96
CA LEU A 290 13.60 -3.02 22.92
C LEU A 290 12.16 -2.86 22.39
N PRO A 291 11.78 -1.78 21.68
CA PRO A 291 10.42 -1.64 21.15
C PRO A 291 10.05 -2.81 20.23
N TRP A 292 10.96 -3.18 19.34
CA TRP A 292 10.77 -4.29 18.41
C TRP A 292 10.62 -5.63 19.14
N LEU A 293 11.48 -5.90 20.13
CA LEU A 293 11.41 -7.13 20.93
C LEU A 293 10.10 -7.22 21.75
N VAL A 294 9.61 -6.09 22.24
CA VAL A 294 8.36 -5.99 23.01
C VAL A 294 7.15 -6.24 22.10
N ALA A 295 7.10 -5.62 20.92
CA ALA A 295 6.06 -5.85 19.92
C ALA A 295 6.02 -7.32 19.48
N ARG A 296 7.18 -7.90 19.14
CA ARG A 296 7.31 -9.33 18.82
C ARG A 296 6.81 -10.22 19.95
N ALA A 297 7.16 -9.93 21.21
CA ALA A 297 6.69 -10.71 22.35
C ALA A 297 5.17 -10.67 22.47
N ALA A 298 4.54 -9.50 22.31
CA ALA A 298 3.09 -9.37 22.33
C ALA A 298 2.40 -10.17 21.21
N LEU A 299 2.94 -10.11 19.99
CA LEU A 299 2.44 -10.89 18.85
C LEU A 299 2.56 -12.39 19.09
N ARG A 300 3.74 -12.86 19.52
CA ARG A 300 4.00 -14.30 19.78
C ARG A 300 3.16 -14.86 20.93
N LEU A 301 2.78 -14.03 21.89
CA LEU A 301 1.88 -14.40 22.99
C LEU A 301 0.39 -14.30 22.60
N GLY A 302 0.05 -13.70 21.45
CA GLY A 302 -1.33 -13.44 21.06
C GLY A 302 -2.00 -12.32 21.87
N VAL A 303 -1.20 -11.44 22.49
CA VAL A 303 -1.71 -10.30 23.29
C VAL A 303 -2.49 -9.33 22.41
N VAL A 304 -1.94 -8.98 21.24
CA VAL A 304 -2.56 -8.02 20.30
C VAL A 304 -3.94 -8.53 19.85
N ASP A 305 -4.02 -9.78 19.38
CA ASP A 305 -5.30 -10.39 18.98
C ASP A 305 -6.27 -10.52 20.14
N ALA A 306 -5.81 -10.92 21.34
CA ALA A 306 -6.67 -11.07 22.50
C ALA A 306 -7.32 -9.76 22.94
N VAL A 307 -6.58 -8.64 22.90
CA VAL A 307 -7.09 -7.30 23.22
C VAL A 307 -8.01 -6.79 22.10
N ALA A 308 -7.67 -7.02 20.82
CA ALA A 308 -8.52 -6.64 19.70
C ALA A 308 -9.87 -7.37 19.68
N ASP A 309 -9.88 -8.66 20.06
CA ASP A 309 -11.10 -9.48 20.09
C ASP A 309 -12.00 -9.17 21.27
N ALA A 310 -11.44 -8.65 22.36
CA ALA A 310 -12.18 -8.28 23.56
C ALA A 310 -11.58 -7.00 24.19
N PRO A 311 -11.90 -5.82 23.64
CA PRO A 311 -11.52 -4.56 24.25
C PRO A 311 -12.09 -4.45 25.67
N GLY A 312 -11.30 -3.90 26.59
CA GLY A 312 -11.67 -3.73 28.00
C GLY A 312 -11.35 -4.92 28.90
N LEU A 313 -10.54 -5.88 28.43
CA LEU A 313 -10.01 -6.94 29.29
C LEU A 313 -9.22 -6.37 30.47
N SER A 314 -9.36 -6.97 31.65
CA SER A 314 -8.42 -6.72 32.74
C SER A 314 -7.08 -7.41 32.45
N ALA A 315 -6.00 -6.95 33.08
CA ALA A 315 -4.70 -7.59 32.96
C ALA A 315 -4.72 -9.08 33.35
N ASP A 316 -5.49 -9.44 34.39
CA ASP A 316 -5.65 -10.84 34.82
C ASP A 316 -6.43 -11.68 33.79
N ALA A 317 -7.47 -11.11 33.18
CA ALA A 317 -8.24 -11.79 32.14
C ALA A 317 -7.42 -11.98 30.87
N LEU A 318 -6.61 -10.97 30.50
CA LEU A 318 -5.65 -11.09 29.40
C LEU A 318 -4.62 -12.17 29.70
N ALA A 319 -4.00 -12.16 30.88
CA ALA A 319 -3.02 -13.17 31.30
C ALA A 319 -3.57 -14.60 31.20
N ALA A 320 -4.79 -14.81 31.69
CA ALA A 320 -5.48 -16.08 31.57
C ALA A 320 -5.75 -16.46 30.09
N ARG A 321 -6.13 -15.49 29.25
CA ARG A 321 -6.44 -15.71 27.83
C ARG A 321 -5.21 -16.07 26.99
N VAL A 322 -4.06 -15.43 27.24
CA VAL A 322 -2.81 -15.72 26.53
C VAL A 322 -1.96 -16.82 27.19
N GLY A 323 -2.43 -17.39 28.31
CA GLY A 323 -1.73 -18.46 29.02
C GLY A 323 -0.42 -18.03 29.69
N VAL A 324 -0.32 -16.76 30.12
CA VAL A 324 0.86 -16.19 30.79
C VAL A 324 0.53 -15.97 32.27
N ALA A 325 1.50 -16.22 33.17
CA ALA A 325 1.32 -15.90 34.58
C ALA A 325 1.17 -14.38 34.77
N GLY A 326 0.18 -13.94 35.56
CA GLY A 326 -0.12 -12.52 35.81
C GLY A 326 1.12 -11.66 36.11
N PRO A 327 2.02 -12.06 37.02
CA PRO A 327 3.25 -11.30 37.28
C PRO A 327 4.17 -11.14 36.06
N GLY A 328 4.22 -12.14 35.18
CA GLY A 328 5.01 -12.08 33.94
C GLY A 328 4.42 -11.09 32.93
N LEU A 329 3.09 -11.12 32.77
CA LEU A 329 2.40 -10.15 31.90
C LEU A 329 2.49 -8.72 32.47
N GLY A 330 2.48 -8.57 33.79
CA GLY A 330 2.64 -7.29 34.47
C GLY A 330 3.99 -6.59 34.21
N VAL A 331 5.02 -7.32 33.78
CA VAL A 331 6.30 -6.74 33.31
C VAL A 331 6.18 -6.21 31.87
N LEU A 332 5.42 -6.91 31.03
CA LEU A 332 5.29 -6.59 29.61
C LEU A 332 4.32 -5.42 29.35
N LEU A 333 3.21 -5.35 30.09
CA LEU A 333 2.16 -4.34 29.88
C LEU A 333 2.67 -2.88 29.96
N PRO A 334 3.50 -2.48 30.94
CA PRO A 334 4.04 -1.11 30.96
C PRO A 334 4.93 -0.78 29.76
N LEU A 335 5.67 -1.78 29.24
CA LEU A 335 6.49 -1.60 28.03
C LEU A 335 5.60 -1.45 26.79
N LEU A 336 4.57 -2.29 26.67
CA LEU A 336 3.60 -2.18 25.57
C LEU A 336 2.88 -0.83 25.59
N ALA A 337 2.51 -0.32 26.77
CA ALA A 337 1.91 1.00 26.91
C ALA A 337 2.88 2.13 26.53
N SER A 338 4.17 2.00 26.85
CA SER A 338 5.18 3.02 26.50
C SER A 338 5.44 3.14 24.99
N TYR A 339 5.10 2.10 24.23
CA TYR A 339 5.20 2.06 22.77
C TYR A 339 3.84 2.08 22.07
N ASP A 340 2.78 2.45 22.80
CA ASP A 340 1.41 2.57 22.30
C ASP A 340 0.87 1.30 21.61
N VAL A 341 1.30 0.12 22.09
CA VAL A 341 0.83 -1.18 21.59
C VAL A 341 -0.43 -1.63 22.34
N VAL A 342 -0.36 -1.70 23.67
CA VAL A 342 -1.51 -1.98 24.53
C VAL A 342 -1.54 -0.93 25.61
N VAL A 343 -2.65 -0.20 25.71
CA VAL A 343 -2.84 0.90 26.65
C VAL A 343 -3.98 0.60 27.62
N ASP A 344 -3.83 1.11 28.83
CA ASP A 344 -4.90 1.18 29.82
C ASP A 344 -5.27 2.66 29.98
N ALA A 345 -6.52 3.02 29.74
CA ALA A 345 -6.99 4.40 29.87
C ALA A 345 -7.03 4.87 31.34
N GLY A 346 -6.86 3.97 32.32
CA GLY A 346 -6.83 4.30 33.75
C GLY A 346 -8.17 4.78 34.30
N ASP A 347 -9.22 4.74 33.50
CA ASP A 347 -10.59 5.14 33.79
C ASP A 347 -11.49 3.95 34.16
N GLY A 348 -10.91 2.74 34.23
CA GLY A 348 -11.62 1.51 34.52
C GLY A 348 -12.28 0.85 33.31
N THR A 349 -12.05 1.35 32.09
CA THR A 349 -12.56 0.75 30.86
C THR A 349 -11.79 -0.50 30.42
N GLY A 350 -10.61 -0.75 30.99
CA GLY A 350 -9.77 -1.92 30.75
C GLY A 350 -8.76 -1.73 29.60
N LEU A 351 -8.08 -2.80 29.20
CA LEU A 351 -7.02 -2.76 28.18
C LEU A 351 -7.62 -2.60 26.78
N ARG A 352 -6.98 -1.75 25.96
CA ARG A 352 -7.26 -1.59 24.53
C ARG A 352 -5.96 -1.50 23.74
N LEU A 353 -6.05 -1.64 22.42
CA LEU A 353 -4.91 -1.35 21.56
C LEU A 353 -4.65 0.16 21.52
N GLY A 354 -3.38 0.54 21.50
CA GLY A 354 -2.95 1.87 21.09
C GLY A 354 -2.70 1.91 19.57
N ALA A 355 -2.24 3.04 19.05
CA ALA A 355 -2.05 3.23 17.60
C ALA A 355 -1.13 2.17 16.99
N ALA A 356 0.04 1.94 17.60
CA ALA A 356 0.99 0.94 17.13
C ALA A 356 0.40 -0.48 17.25
N GLY A 357 -0.41 -0.75 18.28
CA GLY A 357 -1.05 -2.05 18.44
C GLY A 357 -2.08 -2.36 17.35
N GLU A 358 -2.79 -1.33 16.87
CA GLU A 358 -3.72 -1.46 15.76
C GLU A 358 -3.00 -1.73 14.43
N GLU A 359 -1.86 -1.08 14.18
CA GLU A 359 -1.02 -1.38 13.01
C GLU A 359 -0.55 -2.84 13.01
N LEU A 360 -0.17 -3.37 14.18
CA LEU A 360 0.16 -4.78 14.37
C LEU A 360 -1.01 -5.74 14.16
N LEU A 361 -2.22 -5.30 13.79
CA LEU A 361 -3.28 -6.19 13.29
C LEU A 361 -3.16 -6.49 11.79
N ASP A 362 -2.40 -5.69 11.05
CA ASP A 362 -2.11 -5.97 9.64
C ASP A 362 -1.09 -7.12 9.53
N ASP A 363 -1.44 -8.16 8.79
CA ASP A 363 -0.58 -9.33 8.61
C ASP A 363 0.76 -8.95 7.94
N HIS A 364 0.79 -7.92 7.09
CA HIS A 364 2.02 -7.44 6.48
C HIS A 364 2.96 -6.80 7.51
N GLU A 365 2.43 -5.96 8.40
CA GLU A 365 3.22 -5.36 9.49
C GLU A 365 3.73 -6.43 10.47
N ARG A 366 2.95 -7.52 10.67
CA ARG A 366 3.36 -8.64 11.53
C ARG A 366 4.53 -9.45 10.99
N GLU A 367 4.73 -9.49 9.68
CA GLU A 367 5.80 -10.27 9.03
C GLU A 367 7.17 -9.79 9.54
N GLU A 368 7.37 -8.48 9.73
CA GLU A 368 8.61 -7.90 10.29
C GLU A 368 8.92 -8.48 11.67
N TYR A 369 7.89 -8.74 12.49
CA TYR A 369 8.06 -9.15 13.89
C TYR A 369 7.97 -10.65 14.10
N THR A 370 7.37 -11.42 13.19
CA THR A 370 7.07 -12.84 13.41
C THR A 370 7.43 -13.77 12.27
N GLY A 371 7.65 -13.24 11.06
CA GLY A 371 7.99 -13.99 9.85
C GLY A 371 9.49 -14.17 9.63
N HIS A 372 9.86 -14.41 8.36
CA HIS A 372 11.23 -14.68 7.94
C HIS A 372 12.21 -13.55 8.28
N GLU A 373 11.83 -12.30 8.04
CA GLU A 373 12.65 -11.11 8.37
C GLU A 373 13.02 -11.07 9.86
N ALA A 374 12.06 -11.41 10.73
CA ALA A 374 12.29 -11.45 12.16
C ALA A 374 13.33 -12.50 12.57
N GLU A 375 13.36 -13.65 11.88
CA GLU A 375 14.37 -14.68 12.09
C GLU A 375 15.76 -14.22 11.65
N LEU A 376 15.85 -13.52 10.51
CA LEU A 376 17.10 -12.92 10.02
C LEU A 376 17.64 -11.92 11.04
N LEU A 377 16.78 -11.05 11.58
CA LEU A 377 17.16 -10.08 12.61
C LEU A 377 17.65 -10.78 13.89
N LEU A 378 16.93 -11.81 14.35
CA LEU A 378 17.32 -12.56 15.55
C LEU A 378 18.64 -13.32 15.38
N ALA A 379 18.95 -13.80 14.17
CA ALA A 379 20.24 -14.41 13.89
C ALA A 379 21.42 -13.45 14.12
N LEU A 380 21.21 -12.13 13.98
CA LEU A 380 22.25 -11.12 14.24
C LEU A 380 22.66 -11.03 15.72
N THR A 381 21.92 -11.65 16.64
CA THR A 381 22.41 -11.85 18.02
C THR A 381 23.71 -12.67 18.06
N GLN A 382 23.98 -13.45 17.02
CA GLN A 382 25.23 -14.21 16.82
C GLN A 382 26.29 -13.43 16.02
N LEU A 383 26.12 -12.12 15.75
CA LEU A 383 27.04 -11.36 14.90
C LEU A 383 28.48 -11.34 15.46
N ALA A 384 28.64 -11.12 16.77
CA ALA A 384 29.95 -11.07 17.39
C ALA A 384 30.75 -12.39 17.28
N PRO A 385 30.20 -13.57 17.65
CA PRO A 385 30.88 -14.84 17.42
C PRO A 385 31.06 -15.15 15.92
N ALA A 386 30.06 -14.84 15.08
CA ALA A 386 30.14 -15.07 13.64
C ALA A 386 31.32 -14.34 12.98
N LEU A 387 31.54 -13.07 13.35
CA LEU A 387 32.68 -12.28 12.87
C LEU A 387 34.03 -12.84 13.34
N LYS A 388 34.11 -13.37 14.56
CA LYS A 388 35.34 -14.00 15.09
C LYS A 388 35.67 -15.30 14.37
N GLU A 389 34.65 -16.08 14.02
CA GLU A 389 34.79 -17.38 13.39
C GLU A 389 34.83 -17.32 11.86
N GLY A 390 34.54 -16.15 11.27
CA GLY A 390 34.47 -15.98 9.82
C GLY A 390 33.30 -16.75 9.20
N THR A 391 32.16 -16.81 9.90
CA THR A 391 30.97 -17.57 9.50
C THR A 391 29.72 -16.69 9.50
N SER A 392 28.58 -17.27 9.12
CA SER A 392 27.28 -16.57 9.11
C SER A 392 26.63 -16.56 10.50
N PRO A 393 26.09 -15.42 10.97
CA PRO A 393 25.27 -15.37 12.18
C PRO A 393 24.07 -16.33 12.11
N TRP A 394 23.45 -16.45 10.93
CA TRP A 394 22.38 -17.41 10.68
C TRP A 394 22.82 -18.84 10.94
N ARG A 395 24.00 -19.23 10.44
CA ARG A 395 24.51 -20.58 10.61
C ARG A 395 24.78 -20.91 12.07
N LEU A 396 25.27 -19.96 12.85
CA LEU A 396 25.44 -20.15 14.29
C LEU A 396 24.10 -20.26 15.03
N ALA A 397 23.10 -19.49 14.62
CA ALA A 397 21.79 -19.48 15.27
C ALA A 397 20.93 -20.71 14.91
N SER A 398 20.95 -21.15 13.66
CA SER A 398 20.06 -22.20 13.12
C SER A 398 20.73 -23.56 12.91
N GLY A 399 22.05 -23.61 12.81
CA GLY A 399 22.81 -24.82 12.45
C GLY A 399 22.86 -25.13 10.95
N THR A 400 22.16 -24.38 10.10
CA THR A 400 22.13 -24.57 8.63
C THR A 400 22.55 -23.28 7.91
N THR A 401 22.67 -23.30 6.58
CA THR A 401 22.73 -22.05 5.82
C THR A 401 21.35 -21.44 5.60
N LEU A 402 21.29 -20.12 5.42
CA LEU A 402 20.07 -19.46 5.00
C LEU A 402 19.54 -20.02 3.68
N HIS A 403 20.45 -20.35 2.75
CA HIS A 403 20.11 -20.99 1.49
C HIS A 403 19.39 -22.32 1.70
N GLU A 404 19.96 -23.26 2.47
CA GLU A 404 19.30 -24.54 2.79
C GLU A 404 17.96 -24.33 3.52
N ALA A 405 17.91 -23.41 4.48
CA ALA A 405 16.68 -23.13 5.25
C ALA A 405 15.53 -22.58 4.39
N VAL A 406 15.85 -21.95 3.26
CA VAL A 406 14.89 -21.39 2.31
C VAL A 406 14.56 -22.39 1.20
N THR A 407 15.54 -23.14 0.69
CA THR A 407 15.31 -24.11 -0.40
C THR A 407 14.64 -25.40 0.06
N GLU A 408 14.76 -25.76 1.35
CA GLU A 408 14.07 -26.92 1.92
C GLU A 408 12.64 -26.61 2.42
N ASP A 409 12.25 -25.33 2.45
CA ASP A 409 10.96 -24.87 2.94
C ASP A 409 10.19 -24.10 1.85
N ALA A 410 9.21 -24.77 1.24
CA ALA A 410 8.44 -24.22 0.13
C ALA A 410 7.59 -22.99 0.54
N GLU A 411 7.18 -22.89 1.82
CA GLU A 411 6.41 -21.75 2.32
C GLU A 411 7.31 -20.51 2.36
N ARG A 412 8.49 -20.64 2.96
CA ARG A 412 9.50 -19.56 3.01
C ARG A 412 9.97 -19.13 1.62
N TYR A 413 10.18 -20.09 0.71
CA TYR A 413 10.54 -19.74 -0.66
C TYR A 413 9.40 -18.98 -1.35
N GLY A 414 8.15 -19.35 -1.09
CA GLY A 414 6.97 -18.63 -1.56
C GLY A 414 6.94 -17.19 -1.08
N GLU A 415 7.19 -16.94 0.21
CA GLU A 415 7.29 -15.59 0.78
C GLU A 415 8.34 -14.75 0.05
N LEU A 416 9.53 -15.30 -0.22
CA LEU A 416 10.57 -14.58 -0.98
C LEU A 416 10.18 -14.30 -2.43
N VAL A 417 9.39 -15.17 -3.07
CA VAL A 417 8.85 -14.92 -4.42
C VAL A 417 7.85 -13.77 -4.38
N GLU A 418 6.97 -13.73 -3.37
CA GLU A 418 6.04 -12.62 -3.14
C GLU A 418 6.79 -11.29 -2.88
N GLU A 419 7.81 -11.28 -2.03
CA GLU A 419 8.66 -10.11 -1.79
C GLU A 419 9.33 -9.60 -3.06
N CYS A 420 9.76 -10.52 -3.93
CA CYS A 420 10.38 -10.20 -5.22
C CYS A 420 9.41 -9.57 -6.24
N GLU A 421 8.11 -9.47 -5.96
CA GLU A 421 7.18 -8.68 -6.79
C GLU A 421 7.57 -7.20 -6.82
N GLN A 422 8.19 -6.69 -5.74
CA GLN A 422 8.67 -5.32 -5.68
C GLN A 422 9.82 -5.04 -6.68
N LEU A 423 10.49 -6.07 -7.19
CA LEU A 423 11.53 -5.91 -8.22
C LEU A 423 11.01 -5.20 -9.45
N VAL A 424 9.70 -5.24 -9.73
CA VAL A 424 9.08 -4.55 -10.87
C VAL A 424 9.55 -3.09 -10.98
N PHE A 425 9.75 -2.39 -9.85
CA PHE A 425 10.22 -1.00 -9.82
C PHE A 425 11.68 -0.79 -10.25
N LEU A 426 12.46 -1.86 -10.39
CA LEU A 426 13.86 -1.87 -10.83
C LEU A 426 14.03 -2.48 -12.23
N LEU A 427 13.06 -3.28 -12.69
CA LEU A 427 13.20 -4.11 -13.91
C LEU A 427 13.08 -3.32 -15.21
N ASP A 428 12.44 -2.16 -15.23
CA ASP A 428 12.39 -1.30 -16.42
C ASP A 428 13.80 -0.94 -16.92
N GLY A 429 14.71 -0.59 -16.00
CA GLY A 429 16.10 -0.31 -16.35
C GLY A 429 16.83 -1.53 -16.89
N LEU A 430 16.58 -2.71 -16.31
CA LEU A 430 17.17 -3.97 -16.77
C LEU A 430 16.71 -4.31 -18.18
N THR A 431 15.41 -4.25 -18.46
CA THR A 431 14.80 -4.68 -19.74
C THR A 431 15.05 -3.70 -20.89
N ALA A 432 15.31 -2.43 -20.56
CA ALA A 432 15.70 -1.39 -21.50
C ALA A 432 17.16 -1.52 -21.99
N ASP A 433 18.01 -2.29 -21.30
CA ASP A 433 19.42 -2.40 -21.66
C ASP A 433 19.61 -2.98 -23.09
N PRO A 434 20.42 -2.34 -23.96
CA PRO A 434 20.71 -2.83 -25.31
C PRO A 434 21.29 -4.24 -25.36
N LEU A 435 21.83 -4.77 -24.26
CA LEU A 435 22.32 -6.15 -24.19
C LEU A 435 21.28 -7.15 -24.69
N TRP A 436 20.00 -6.90 -24.44
CA TRP A 436 18.90 -7.81 -24.80
C TRP A 436 18.69 -7.96 -26.32
N GLU A 437 19.27 -7.08 -27.14
CA GLU A 437 19.25 -7.23 -28.61
C GLU A 437 20.10 -8.41 -29.09
N GLY A 438 21.12 -8.81 -28.32
CA GLY A 438 22.05 -9.89 -28.67
C GLY A 438 21.88 -11.18 -27.86
N VAL A 439 21.04 -11.18 -26.82
CA VAL A 439 20.90 -12.34 -25.93
C VAL A 439 19.96 -13.39 -26.55
N GLY A 440 20.52 -14.52 -26.96
CA GLY A 440 19.74 -15.66 -27.48
C GLY A 440 19.16 -16.58 -26.40
N SER A 441 19.77 -16.63 -25.22
CA SER A 441 19.31 -17.44 -24.09
C SER A 441 19.69 -16.80 -22.76
N CYS A 442 18.84 -16.93 -21.76
CA CYS A 442 19.08 -16.41 -20.40
C CYS A 442 18.73 -17.49 -19.37
N LEU A 443 19.61 -17.68 -18.39
CA LEU A 443 19.40 -18.54 -17.23
C LEU A 443 19.00 -17.66 -16.05
N LEU A 444 17.83 -17.91 -15.49
CA LEU A 444 17.32 -17.26 -14.27
C LEU A 444 17.43 -18.24 -13.10
N THR A 445 17.82 -17.70 -11.95
CA THR A 445 17.93 -18.40 -10.66
C THR A 445 17.55 -17.42 -9.55
N GLY A 446 17.00 -17.97 -8.46
CA GLY A 446 16.50 -17.26 -7.31
C GLY A 446 15.00 -16.96 -7.37
N PRO A 447 14.43 -16.49 -6.24
CA PRO A 447 13.00 -16.24 -6.09
C PRO A 447 12.47 -15.16 -7.05
N GLY A 448 13.32 -14.20 -7.46
CA GLY A 448 12.95 -13.15 -8.43
C GLY A 448 12.82 -13.62 -9.88
N SER A 449 13.01 -14.90 -10.17
CA SER A 449 12.95 -15.45 -11.54
C SER A 449 11.60 -15.19 -12.22
N ALA A 450 10.49 -15.29 -11.48
CA ALA A 450 9.16 -15.03 -12.01
C ALA A 450 8.99 -13.55 -12.43
N SER A 451 9.35 -12.62 -11.56
CA SER A 451 9.29 -11.17 -11.84
C SER A 451 10.15 -10.77 -13.05
N VAL A 452 11.37 -11.30 -13.16
CA VAL A 452 12.26 -11.01 -14.29
C VAL A 452 11.71 -11.58 -15.60
N ALA A 453 11.20 -12.81 -15.58
CA ALA A 453 10.61 -13.44 -16.76
C ALA A 453 9.40 -12.64 -17.27
N ALA A 454 8.50 -12.24 -16.36
CA ALA A 454 7.34 -11.42 -16.68
C ALA A 454 7.75 -10.04 -17.24
N ALA A 455 8.75 -9.37 -16.65
CA ALA A 455 9.22 -8.07 -17.12
C ALA A 455 9.86 -8.15 -18.52
N LEU A 456 10.63 -9.20 -18.81
CA LEU A 456 11.17 -9.43 -20.16
C LEU A 456 10.04 -9.67 -21.16
N ASP A 457 9.01 -10.41 -20.76
CA ASP A 457 7.85 -10.67 -21.61
C ASP A 457 7.08 -9.37 -21.93
N ASP A 458 6.76 -8.58 -20.90
CA ASP A 458 6.12 -7.27 -20.99
C ASP A 458 6.93 -6.30 -21.88
N ALA A 459 8.27 -6.34 -21.80
CA ALA A 459 9.18 -5.52 -22.61
C ALA A 459 9.44 -6.03 -24.04
N GLY A 460 8.77 -7.11 -24.47
CA GLY A 460 8.98 -7.68 -25.81
C GLY A 460 10.34 -8.38 -25.99
N ARG A 461 11.08 -8.64 -24.90
CA ARG A 461 12.36 -9.36 -24.93
C ARG A 461 12.07 -10.86 -24.88
N ARG A 462 12.52 -11.61 -25.88
CA ARG A 462 12.22 -13.05 -26.02
C ARG A 462 13.48 -13.92 -26.16
N PRO A 463 14.45 -13.84 -25.23
CA PRO A 463 15.52 -14.84 -25.18
C PRO A 463 14.92 -16.21 -24.81
N ARG A 464 15.59 -17.31 -25.15
CA ARG A 464 15.24 -18.62 -24.60
C ARG A 464 15.51 -18.60 -23.08
N LEU A 465 14.44 -18.52 -22.28
CA LEU A 465 14.53 -18.56 -20.82
C LEU A 465 14.70 -19.99 -20.31
N LEU A 466 15.65 -20.17 -19.40
CA LEU A 466 15.79 -21.35 -18.56
C LEU A 466 15.73 -20.89 -17.12
N ILE A 467 14.82 -21.47 -16.32
CA ILE A 467 14.80 -21.28 -14.88
C ILE A 467 15.39 -22.55 -14.26
N ALA A 468 16.47 -22.40 -13.49
CA ALA A 468 17.14 -23.53 -12.86
C ALA A 468 17.23 -23.32 -11.35
N GLU A 469 16.53 -24.18 -10.63
CA GLU A 469 16.40 -24.15 -9.18
C GLU A 469 16.33 -25.58 -8.63
N ASP A 470 16.56 -25.72 -7.32
CA ASP A 470 16.33 -26.98 -6.61
C ASP A 470 14.87 -27.42 -6.68
N ALA A 471 14.60 -28.70 -6.43
CA ALA A 471 13.29 -29.32 -6.70
C ALA A 471 12.11 -28.59 -6.01
N GLY A 472 12.26 -28.17 -4.75
CA GLY A 472 11.25 -27.43 -3.98
C GLY A 472 11.00 -26.03 -4.56
N PRO A 473 12.02 -25.15 -4.59
CA PRO A 473 11.97 -23.84 -5.26
C PRO A 473 11.39 -23.88 -6.69
N ALA A 474 11.79 -24.86 -7.49
CA ALA A 474 11.28 -25.03 -8.85
C ALA A 474 9.78 -25.37 -8.88
N GLU A 475 9.27 -26.11 -7.89
CA GLU A 475 7.84 -26.39 -7.76
C GLU A 475 7.05 -25.13 -7.39
N VAL A 476 7.57 -24.31 -6.47
CA VAL A 476 6.99 -23.01 -6.10
C VAL A 476 6.94 -22.07 -7.31
N LEU A 477 8.07 -21.91 -8.03
CA LEU A 477 8.15 -21.02 -9.19
C LEU A 477 7.26 -21.46 -10.35
N ARG A 478 6.99 -22.76 -10.54
CA ARG A 478 6.03 -23.22 -11.57
C ARG A 478 4.61 -22.67 -11.35
N GLY A 479 4.25 -22.33 -10.12
CA GLY A 479 2.98 -21.67 -9.81
C GLY A 479 2.94 -20.18 -10.16
N HIS A 480 4.11 -19.55 -10.32
CA HIS A 480 4.26 -18.08 -10.47
C HIS A 480 4.73 -17.66 -11.86
N VAL A 481 5.39 -18.54 -12.60
CA VAL A 481 5.81 -18.28 -13.97
C VAL A 481 4.67 -18.65 -14.90
N PRO A 482 4.13 -17.72 -15.72
CA PRO A 482 3.13 -18.06 -16.72
C PRO A 482 3.69 -19.16 -17.64
N ALA A 483 2.90 -20.21 -17.88
CA ALA A 483 3.32 -21.29 -18.76
C ALA A 483 3.70 -20.69 -20.12
N PRO A 484 4.89 -20.99 -20.67
CA PRO A 484 5.21 -20.54 -22.01
C PRO A 484 4.22 -21.18 -23.00
N ASP A 485 3.71 -20.38 -23.92
CA ASP A 485 3.01 -20.87 -25.12
C ASP A 485 3.91 -21.80 -25.96
#